data_AF-A0A151CHD2-F1
#
_entry.id   AF-A0A151CHD2-F1
#
_cell.length_a   1.000
_cell.length_b   1.000
_cell.length_c   1.000
_cell.angle_alpha   90.00
_cell.angle_beta   90.00
_cell.angle_gamma   90.00
#
_symmetry.space_group_name_H-M   'P 1'
#
loop_
_entity.id
_entity.type
_entity.pdbx_description
1 polymer ?
#
loop_
_entity_poly.entity_id
_entity_poly.type
_entity_poly.pdbx_seq_one_letter_code
_entity_poly.pdbx_strand_id
1 'polypeptide(L)'
;MNEDLEGALKAYLLLMDKAEYYEAHEVLEEAWHPLRLRKVPLANLAKGLINGAVTFEHIKRGRENYADRARRVIASYERHKHLCVEGIEYYALFATACQKVETLKKEYKEVFDVLVP
;
A
#
# COMPACT_ATOMS: atom_id res chain seq x y z
N MET A 1 -13.40 -8.42 -13.55
CA MET A 1 -13.03 -7.68 -12.33
C MET A 1 -13.02 -8.71 -11.22
N ASN A 2 -11.88 -8.87 -10.53
CA ASN A 2 -11.80 -9.75 -9.37
C ASN A 2 -12.50 -9.05 -8.20
N GLU A 3 -13.45 -9.69 -7.53
CA GLU A 3 -14.12 -9.14 -6.34
C GLU A 3 -13.57 -9.74 -5.03
N ASP A 4 -12.61 -10.66 -5.13
CA ASP A 4 -11.98 -11.34 -3.99
C ASP A 4 -10.94 -10.43 -3.32
N LEU A 5 -11.42 -9.55 -2.45
CA LEU A 5 -10.57 -8.68 -1.63
C LEU A 5 -9.70 -9.47 -0.65
N GLU A 6 -10.20 -10.56 -0.08
CA GLU A 6 -9.45 -11.37 0.89
C GLU A 6 -8.24 -12.03 0.22
N GLY A 7 -8.46 -12.69 -0.92
CA GLY A 7 -7.41 -13.31 -1.72
C GLY A 7 -6.40 -12.28 -2.24
N ALA A 8 -6.87 -11.13 -2.69
CA ALA A 8 -6.00 -10.04 -3.13
C ALA A 8 -5.11 -9.50 -1.99
N LEU A 9 -5.64 -9.33 -0.77
CA LEU A 9 -4.85 -8.91 0.40
C LEU A 9 -3.80 -9.96 0.79
N LYS A 10 -4.13 -11.25 0.73
CA LYS A 10 -3.19 -12.34 0.99
C LYS A 10 -2.07 -12.37 -0.06
N ALA A 11 -2.41 -12.23 -1.34
CA ALA A 11 -1.45 -12.15 -2.43
C ALA A 11 -0.55 -10.92 -2.29
N TYR A 12 -1.15 -9.75 -2.03
CA TYR A 12 -0.43 -8.50 -1.76
C TYR A 12 0.64 -8.71 -0.67
N LEU A 13 0.29 -9.29 0.48
CA LEU A 13 1.24 -9.54 1.57
C LEU A 13 2.42 -10.42 1.14
N LEU A 14 2.13 -11.54 0.46
CA LEU A 14 3.16 -12.44 -0.06
C LEU A 14 4.12 -11.74 -1.04
N LEU A 15 3.58 -10.90 -1.91
CA LEU A 15 4.35 -10.14 -2.90
C LEU A 15 5.20 -9.04 -2.25
N MET A 16 4.64 -8.36 -1.25
CA MET A 16 5.36 -7.38 -0.43
C MET A 16 6.54 -8.01 0.33
N ASP A 17 6.41 -9.27 0.79
CA ASP A 17 7.50 -10.02 1.41
C ASP A 17 8.62 -10.37 0.43
N LYS A 18 8.26 -10.66 -0.83
CA LYS A 18 9.22 -10.95 -1.91
C LYS A 18 9.79 -9.70 -2.58
N ALA A 19 9.40 -8.51 -2.12
CA ALA A 19 9.68 -7.23 -2.79
C ALA A 19 9.20 -7.17 -4.26
N GLU A 20 8.16 -7.92 -4.60
CA GLU A 20 7.44 -7.90 -5.89
C GLU A 20 6.37 -6.79 -5.85
N TYR A 21 6.82 -5.55 -5.67
CA TYR A 21 5.94 -4.40 -5.39
C TYR A 21 5.09 -3.98 -6.60
N TYR A 22 5.58 -4.23 -7.82
CA TYR A 22 4.80 -4.01 -9.03
C TYR A 22 3.60 -4.95 -9.04
N GLU A 23 3.84 -6.24 -8.86
CA GLU A 23 2.80 -7.26 -8.83
C GLU A 23 1.85 -7.05 -7.65
N ALA A 24 2.37 -6.63 -6.49
CA ALA A 24 1.57 -6.37 -5.29
C ALA A 24 0.48 -5.31 -5.54
N HIS A 25 0.81 -4.19 -6.21
CA HIS A 25 -0.21 -3.17 -6.45
C HIS A 25 -1.21 -3.59 -7.52
N GLU A 26 -0.80 -4.30 -8.57
CA GLU A 26 -1.69 -4.80 -9.63
C GLU A 26 -2.76 -5.74 -9.04
N VAL A 27 -2.37 -6.74 -8.24
CA VAL A 27 -3.33 -7.71 -7.67
C VAL A 27 -4.36 -7.04 -6.77
N LEU A 28 -3.95 -6.02 -6.01
CA LEU A 28 -4.85 -5.31 -5.11
C LEU A 28 -5.69 -4.27 -5.86
N GLU A 29 -5.18 -3.68 -6.94
CA GLU A 29 -5.90 -2.75 -7.80
C GLU A 29 -7.08 -3.42 -8.51
N GLU A 30 -6.91 -4.66 -8.98
CA GLU A 30 -8.00 -5.44 -9.56
C GLU A 30 -9.19 -5.62 -8.61
N ALA A 31 -8.92 -5.95 -7.33
CA ALA A 31 -9.92 -6.09 -6.28
C ALA A 31 -10.46 -4.75 -5.77
N TRP A 32 -9.67 -3.68 -5.91
CA TRP A 32 -10.07 -2.33 -5.51
C TRP A 32 -11.05 -1.67 -6.49
N HIS A 33 -10.94 -1.94 -7.79
CA HIS A 33 -11.82 -1.32 -8.79
C HIS A 33 -13.33 -1.48 -8.48
N PRO A 34 -13.85 -2.67 -8.14
CA PRO A 34 -15.23 -2.84 -7.70
C PRO A 34 -15.57 -2.04 -6.44
N LEU A 35 -14.68 -2.03 -5.43
CA LEU A 35 -14.89 -1.29 -4.18
C LEU A 35 -15.02 0.22 -4.44
N ARG A 36 -14.16 0.76 -5.31
CA ARG A 36 -14.20 2.17 -5.71
C ARG A 36 -15.52 2.52 -6.38
N LEU A 37 -16.00 1.67 -7.30
CA LEU A 37 -17.27 1.91 -8.00
C LEU A 37 -18.47 1.89 -7.04
N ARG A 38 -18.43 1.02 -6.03
CA ARG A 38 -19.44 0.93 -4.97
C ARG A 38 -19.34 2.05 -3.92
N LYS A 39 -18.28 2.89 -3.97
CA LYS A 39 -18.03 4.00 -3.05
C LYS A 39 -18.01 3.60 -1.57
N VAL A 40 -17.54 2.38 -1.27
CA VAL A 40 -17.41 1.92 0.11
C VAL A 40 -16.16 2.50 0.78
N PRO A 41 -16.17 2.81 2.09
CA PRO A 41 -15.02 3.40 2.79
C PRO A 41 -13.72 2.59 2.65
N LEU A 42 -13.83 1.25 2.58
CA LEU A 42 -12.71 0.33 2.39
C LEU A 42 -11.89 0.60 1.12
N ALA A 43 -12.51 1.19 0.08
CA ALA A 43 -11.82 1.53 -1.15
C ALA A 43 -10.66 2.53 -0.90
N ASN A 44 -10.80 3.43 0.08
CA ASN A 44 -9.75 4.40 0.39
C ASN A 44 -8.59 3.73 1.14
N LEU A 45 -8.87 2.78 2.03
CA LEU A 45 -7.83 2.01 2.72
C LEU A 45 -7.04 1.14 1.74
N ALA A 46 -7.73 0.40 0.86
CA ALA A 46 -7.10 -0.40 -0.19
C ALA A 46 -6.27 0.45 -1.15
N LYS A 47 -6.76 1.63 -1.56
CA LYS A 47 -5.97 2.61 -2.34
C LYS A 47 -4.71 3.05 -1.61
N GLY A 48 -4.79 3.21 -0.28
CA GLY A 48 -3.63 3.49 0.56
C GLY A 48 -2.56 2.40 0.41
N LEU A 49 -2.94 1.13 0.53
CA LEU A 49 -2.02 -0.01 0.37
C LEU A 49 -1.45 -0.15 -1.04
N ILE A 50 -2.27 0.01 -2.09
CA ILE A 50 -1.82 0.04 -3.49
C ILE A 50 -0.69 1.07 -3.66
N ASN A 51 -0.91 2.29 -3.18
CA ASN A 51 0.11 3.33 -3.22
C ASN A 51 1.31 3.03 -2.31
N GLY A 52 1.10 2.32 -1.20
CA GLY A 52 2.19 1.77 -0.38
C GLY A 52 3.12 0.87 -1.20
N ALA A 53 2.59 -0.07 -1.97
CA ALA A 53 3.39 -0.91 -2.86
C ALA A 53 4.08 -0.09 -3.98
N VAL A 54 3.35 0.79 -4.67
CA VAL A 54 3.92 1.66 -5.71
C VAL A 54 5.09 2.52 -5.18
N THR A 55 5.00 3.00 -3.93
CA THR A 55 6.09 3.71 -3.27
C THR A 55 7.37 2.88 -3.23
N PHE A 56 7.31 1.62 -2.80
CA PHE A 56 8.50 0.77 -2.74
C PHE A 56 8.96 0.30 -4.12
N GLU A 57 8.07 0.21 -5.10
CA GLU A 57 8.48 -0.02 -6.50
C GLU A 57 9.31 1.16 -7.05
N HIS A 58 8.95 2.42 -6.70
CA HIS A 58 9.78 3.57 -7.05
C HIS A 58 11.18 3.47 -6.44
N ILE A 59 11.27 3.10 -5.16
CA ILE A 59 12.55 2.90 -4.46
C ILE A 59 13.35 1.78 -5.10
N LYS A 60 12.75 0.60 -5.29
CA LYS A 60 13.37 -0.58 -5.91
C LYS A 60 13.94 -0.29 -7.31
N ARG A 61 13.21 0.49 -8.13
CA ARG A 61 13.67 0.85 -9.49
C ARG A 61 14.82 1.85 -9.50
N GLY A 62 15.02 2.63 -8.43
CA GLY A 62 16.14 3.57 -8.29
C GLY A 62 16.26 4.62 -9.40
N ARG A 63 15.17 4.94 -10.11
CA ARG A 63 15.19 5.95 -11.19
C ARG A 63 15.43 7.35 -10.62
N GLU A 64 15.77 8.30 -11.48
CA GLU A 64 15.93 9.70 -11.09
C GLU A 64 14.72 10.21 -10.29
N ASN A 65 14.99 10.92 -9.19
CA ASN A 65 13.99 11.46 -8.26
C ASN A 65 13.09 10.39 -7.61
N TYR A 66 13.55 9.13 -7.49
CA TYR A 66 12.77 8.06 -6.86
C TYR A 66 12.31 8.44 -5.44
N ALA A 67 13.16 9.10 -4.65
CA ALA A 67 12.86 9.47 -3.27
C ALA A 67 11.69 10.48 -3.20
N ASP A 68 11.69 11.50 -4.07
CA ASP A 68 10.59 12.45 -4.16
C ASP A 68 9.29 11.79 -4.61
N ARG A 69 9.35 10.89 -5.60
CA ARG A 69 8.17 10.15 -6.08
C ARG A 69 7.63 9.24 -4.98
N ALA A 70 8.49 8.51 -4.30
CA ALA A 70 8.15 7.64 -3.18
C ALA A 70 7.44 8.43 -2.06
N ARG A 71 7.97 9.60 -1.69
CA ARG A 71 7.35 10.52 -0.69
C ARG A 71 6.00 11.08 -1.15
N ARG A 72 5.83 11.41 -2.43
CA ARG A 72 4.55 11.90 -2.95
C ARG A 72 3.49 10.80 -2.97
N VAL A 73 3.84 9.60 -3.39
CA VAL A 73 2.91 8.47 -3.50
C VAL A 73 2.50 7.96 -2.11
N ILE A 74 3.44 7.86 -1.15
CA ILE A 74 3.16 7.34 0.20
C ILE A 74 2.19 8.24 0.96
N ALA A 75 2.08 9.53 0.62
CA ALA A 75 1.11 10.43 1.23
C ALA A 75 -0.34 9.95 1.11
N SER A 76 -0.66 9.16 0.07
CA SER A 76 -1.97 8.50 -0.04
C SER A 76 -2.17 7.40 1.00
N TYR A 77 -1.13 6.62 1.30
CA TYR A 77 -1.17 5.64 2.38
C TYR A 77 -1.34 6.35 3.74
N GLU A 78 -0.53 7.37 4.01
CA GLU A 78 -0.60 8.16 5.26
C GLU A 78 -1.99 8.74 5.50
N ARG A 79 -2.62 9.25 4.44
CA ARG A 79 -3.96 9.82 4.52
C ARG A 79 -5.02 8.79 4.93
N HIS A 80 -4.89 7.53 4.54
CA HIS A 80 -5.97 6.56 4.67
C HIS A 80 -5.70 5.44 5.68
N LYS A 81 -4.46 5.26 6.16
CA LYS A 81 -4.11 4.18 7.10
C LYS A 81 -4.93 4.20 8.39
N HIS A 82 -5.39 5.38 8.82
CA HIS A 82 -6.26 5.55 9.99
C HIS A 82 -7.64 4.89 9.85
N LEU A 83 -8.06 4.52 8.63
CA LEU A 83 -9.30 3.79 8.37
C LEU A 83 -9.18 2.30 8.74
N CYS A 84 -7.96 1.81 9.00
CA CYS A 84 -7.71 0.45 9.48
C CYS A 84 -8.04 0.33 10.97
N VAL A 85 -9.33 0.23 11.29
CA VAL A 85 -9.85 0.11 12.66
C VAL A 85 -10.50 -1.26 12.89
N GLU A 86 -10.51 -1.74 14.13
CA GLU A 86 -11.17 -2.99 14.48
C GLU A 86 -12.65 -2.97 14.04
N GLY A 87 -13.13 -4.11 13.54
CA GLY A 87 -14.52 -4.28 13.08
C GLY A 87 -14.75 -4.03 11.58
N ILE A 88 -13.75 -3.57 10.82
CA ILE A 88 -13.85 -3.55 9.36
C ILE A 88 -13.70 -4.95 8.77
N GLU A 89 -14.26 -5.14 7.58
CA GLU A 89 -14.06 -6.36 6.79
C GLU A 89 -12.57 -6.61 6.55
N TYR A 90 -12.12 -7.85 6.79
CA TYR A 90 -10.73 -8.27 6.68
C TYR A 90 -9.73 -7.44 7.52
N TYR A 91 -10.17 -6.87 8.65
CA TYR A 91 -9.32 -6.06 9.53
C TYR A 91 -7.92 -6.64 9.77
N ALA A 92 -7.81 -7.92 10.11
CA ALA A 92 -6.52 -8.56 10.40
C ALA A 92 -5.54 -8.50 9.21
N LEU A 93 -6.03 -8.69 7.99
CA LEU A 93 -5.22 -8.61 6.77
C LEU A 93 -4.80 -7.17 6.48
N PHE A 94 -5.73 -6.22 6.59
CA PHE A 94 -5.42 -4.80 6.45
C PHE A 94 -4.40 -4.32 7.49
N ALA A 95 -4.56 -4.71 8.75
CA ALA A 95 -3.64 -4.36 9.82
C ALA A 95 -2.24 -4.91 9.54
N THR A 96 -2.15 -6.17 9.09
CA THR A 96 -0.87 -6.78 8.68
C THR A 96 -0.24 -6.05 7.50
N ALA A 97 -1.04 -5.66 6.51
CA ALA A 97 -0.55 -4.92 5.33
C ALA A 97 -0.06 -3.51 5.69
N CYS A 98 -0.77 -2.79 6.56
CA CYS A 98 -0.32 -1.51 7.11
C CYS A 98 0.99 -1.67 7.88
N GLN A 99 1.08 -2.68 8.76
CA GLN A 99 2.29 -2.98 9.52
C GLN A 99 3.48 -3.25 8.59
N LYS A 100 3.26 -3.98 7.49
CA LYS A 100 4.29 -4.26 6.47
C LYS A 100 4.79 -2.97 5.82
N VAL A 101 3.89 -2.08 5.42
CA VAL A 101 4.25 -0.77 4.83
C VAL A 101 5.04 0.08 5.83
N GLU A 102 4.61 0.16 7.09
CA GLU A 102 5.34 0.92 8.13
C GLU A 102 6.72 0.33 8.43
N THR A 103 6.85 -0.99 8.39
CA THR A 103 8.14 -1.67 8.60
C THR A 103 9.11 -1.32 7.48
N LEU A 104 8.68 -1.45 6.22
CA LEU A 104 9.49 -1.08 5.07
C LEU A 104 9.87 0.42 5.09
N LYS A 105 8.97 1.32 5.50
CA LYS A 105 9.33 2.75 5.66
C LYS A 105 10.49 2.98 6.62
N LYS A 106 10.58 2.19 7.70
CA LYS A 106 11.70 2.28 8.66
C LYS A 106 13.00 1.74 8.08
N GLU A 107 12.92 0.73 7.22
CA GLU A 107 14.09 0.19 6.51
C GLU A 107 14.69 1.22 5.55
N TYR A 108 13.84 1.99 4.85
CA TYR A 108 14.25 3.06 3.92
C TYR A 108 14.23 4.46 4.58
N LYS A 109 14.81 4.57 5.78
CA LYS A 109 14.81 5.83 6.55
C LYS A 109 15.45 7.00 5.81
N GLU A 110 16.42 6.77 4.93
CA GLU A 110 17.04 7.80 4.10
C GLU A 110 16.06 8.46 3.11
N VAL A 111 14.95 7.79 2.79
CA VAL A 111 13.89 8.33 1.94
C VAL A 111 12.83 9.07 2.76
N PHE A 112 12.51 8.59 3.96
CA PHE A 112 11.33 9.01 4.73
C PHE A 112 11.63 9.77 6.02
N ASP A 113 12.81 9.64 6.61
CA ASP A 113 13.29 10.32 7.82
C ASP A 113 14.29 11.43 7.46
N VAL A 114 14.04 12.10 6.33
CA VAL A 114 14.81 13.27 5.95
C VAL A 114 14.29 14.43 6.79
N LEU A 115 15.07 14.85 7.78
CA LEU A 115 14.94 16.19 8.36
C LEU A 115 14.95 17.16 7.18
N VAL A 116 13.79 17.74 6.86
CA VAL A 116 13.70 18.84 5.91
C VAL A 116 14.54 19.98 6.52
N PRO A 117 15.60 20.47 5.83
CA PRO A 117 16.32 21.66 6.28
C PRO A 117 15.38 22.87 6.39
#